data_AF-A0A4P0XYB1-F1
#
_entry.id   AF-A0A4P0XYB1-F1
#
_cell.length_a   1.000
_cell.length_b   1.000
_cell.length_c   1.000
_cell.angle_alpha   90.00
_cell.angle_beta   90.00
_cell.angle_gamma   90.00
#
_symmetry.space_group_name_H-M   'P 1'
#
loop_
_entity.id
_entity.type
_entity.pdbx_description
1 polymer ?
#
loop_
_entity_poly.entity_id
_entity_poly.type
_entity_poly.pdbx_seq_one_letter_code
_entity_poly.pdbx_strand_id
1 'polypeptide(L)'
;MAKQDEQRLLVKIATLYYLEGRKQSDIAQLLSLSQSFVSRAITRCQKEGVVKISVVQPSNIFLKLEKGLEDRYGLKQAVVVDTEEEASDHTIKRGDWLRRRPLSGNPAAAKRSDWRLLVELNHSRDGR
;
A
#
# COMPACT_ATOMS: atom_id res chain seq x y z
N MET A 1 17.44 -36.80 -0.21
CA MET A 1 17.81 -36.09 1.03
C MET A 1 17.99 -34.60 0.78
N ALA A 2 18.87 -34.16 -0.14
CA ALA A 2 19.14 -32.73 -0.42
C ALA A 2 17.89 -31.83 -0.63
N LYS A 3 16.85 -32.32 -1.31
CA LYS A 3 15.61 -31.54 -1.54
C LYS A 3 14.85 -31.21 -0.25
N GLN A 4 14.85 -32.12 0.72
CA GLN A 4 14.20 -31.88 2.02
C GLN A 4 14.99 -30.89 2.87
N ASP A 5 16.32 -30.94 2.81
CA ASP A 5 17.18 -30.00 3.54
C ASP A 5 17.07 -28.58 2.98
N GLU A 6 16.99 -28.46 1.65
CA GLU A 6 16.73 -27.18 0.98
C GLU A 6 15.37 -26.59 1.39
N GLN A 7 14.32 -27.42 1.40
CA GLN A 7 12.99 -26.95 1.77
C GLN A 7 12.92 -26.54 3.25
N ARG A 8 13.61 -27.27 4.14
CA ARG A 8 13.77 -26.87 5.54
C ARG A 8 14.48 -25.52 5.67
N LEU A 9 15.52 -25.29 4.88
CA LEU A 9 16.24 -24.02 4.87
C LEU A 9 15.35 -22.86 4.42
N LEU A 10 14.57 -23.05 3.35
CA LEU A 10 13.62 -22.04 2.85
C LEU A 10 12.56 -21.67 3.89
N VAL A 11 11.97 -22.68 4.55
CA VAL A 11 11.01 -22.46 5.64
C VAL A 11 11.66 -21.69 6.78
N LYS A 12 12.87 -22.07 7.20
CA LYS A 12 13.60 -21.39 8.28
C LYS A 12 13.87 -19.92 7.95
N ILE A 13 14.33 -19.63 6.73
CA ILE A 13 14.56 -18.25 6.26
C ILE A 13 13.26 -17.45 6.26
N ALA A 14 12.16 -18.04 5.76
CA ALA A 14 10.85 -17.40 5.74
C ALA A 14 10.32 -17.08 7.15
N THR A 15 10.46 -18.02 8.10
CA THR A 15 10.08 -17.82 9.50
C THR A 15 10.85 -16.66 10.12
N LEU A 16 12.18 -16.64 9.99
CA LEU A 16 13.01 -15.56 10.55
C LEU A 16 12.65 -14.18 9.96
N TYR A 17 12.30 -14.12 8.68
CA TYR A 17 11.98 -12.87 8.01
C TYR A 17 10.56 -12.37 8.31
N TYR A 18 9.54 -13.22 8.11
CA TYR A 18 8.13 -12.80 8.19
C TYR A 18 7.55 -12.89 9.59
N LEU A 19 7.94 -13.90 10.37
CA LEU A 19 7.37 -14.12 11.71
C LEU A 19 8.20 -13.44 12.80
N GLU A 20 9.54 -13.49 12.69
CA GLU A 20 10.43 -12.85 13.66
C GLU A 20 10.86 -11.43 13.26
N GLY A 21 10.51 -10.96 12.06
CA GLY A 21 10.79 -9.60 11.60
C GLY A 21 12.29 -9.27 11.46
N ARG A 22 13.15 -10.28 11.31
CA ARG A 22 14.61 -10.05 11.21
C ARG A 22 14.99 -9.47 9.86
N LYS A 23 16.03 -8.62 9.87
CA LYS A 23 16.60 -8.09 8.62
C LYS A 23 17.33 -9.20 7.86
N GLN A 24 17.36 -9.09 6.52
CA GLN A 24 18.03 -10.07 5.66
C GLN A 24 19.53 -10.19 5.96
N SER A 25 20.18 -9.08 6.35
CA SER A 25 21.58 -9.05 6.81
C SER A 25 21.81 -9.92 8.04
N ASP A 26 20.89 -9.86 8.99
CA ASP A 26 21.02 -10.52 10.29
C ASP A 26 20.77 -12.02 10.11
N ILE A 27 19.80 -12.38 9.25
CA ILE A 27 19.53 -13.77 8.85
C ILE A 27 20.75 -14.36 8.12
N ALA A 28 21.38 -13.59 7.24
CA ALA A 28 22.56 -14.01 6.51
C ALA A 28 23.72 -14.34 7.47
N GLN A 29 23.98 -13.48 8.45
CA GLN A 29 24.99 -13.73 9.49
C GLN A 29 24.63 -14.95 10.34
N LEU A 30 23.38 -15.02 10.83
CA LEU A 30 22.90 -16.10 11.70
C LEU A 30 23.01 -17.48 11.06
N LEU A 31 22.76 -17.58 9.76
CA LEU A 31 22.80 -18.85 9.01
C LEU A 31 24.12 -19.07 8.28
N SER A 32 25.10 -18.16 8.42
CA SER A 32 26.37 -18.19 7.66
C SER A 32 26.15 -18.28 6.14
N LEU A 33 25.20 -17.50 5.64
CA LEU A 33 24.83 -17.38 4.23
C LEU A 33 25.15 -15.99 3.70
N SER A 34 25.15 -15.83 2.38
CA SER A 34 25.20 -14.50 1.78
C SER A 34 23.84 -13.82 1.82
N GLN A 35 23.83 -12.49 1.98
CA GLN A 35 22.60 -11.70 1.94
C GLN A 35 21.84 -11.86 0.61
N SER A 36 22.56 -11.99 -0.51
CA SER A 36 21.97 -12.23 -1.83
C SER A 36 21.29 -13.60 -1.94
N PHE A 37 21.80 -14.62 -1.24
CA PHE A 37 21.11 -15.90 -1.13
C PHE A 37 19.82 -15.77 -0.32
N VAL A 38 19.86 -15.11 0.84
CA VAL A 38 18.67 -14.90 1.69
C VAL A 38 17.57 -14.13 0.93
N SER A 39 17.93 -13.08 0.21
CA SER A 39 17.00 -12.31 -0.63
C SER A 39 16.31 -13.19 -1.69
N ARG A 40 17.09 -14.00 -2.41
CA ARG A 40 16.57 -14.96 -3.40
C ARG A 40 15.70 -16.03 -2.76
N ALA A 41 16.08 -16.53 -1.59
CA ALA A 41 15.31 -17.52 -0.84
C ALA A 41 13.93 -16.98 -0.44
N ILE A 42 13.84 -15.76 0.09
CA ILE A 42 12.56 -15.11 0.44
C ILE A 42 11.66 -14.98 -0.80
N THR A 43 12.23 -14.52 -1.92
CA THR A 43 11.50 -14.39 -3.20
C THR A 43 10.99 -15.75 -3.68
N ARG A 44 11.83 -16.79 -3.58
CA ARG A 44 11.48 -18.16 -3.94
C ARG A 44 10.36 -18.71 -3.06
N CYS A 45 10.39 -18.45 -1.75
CA CYS A 45 9.33 -18.86 -0.83
C CYS A 45 7.95 -18.31 -1.23
N GLN A 46 7.89 -17.06 -1.71
CA GLN A 46 6.64 -16.50 -2.24
C GLN A 46 6.23 -17.17 -3.55
N LYS A 47 7.18 -17.33 -4.49
CA LYS A 47 6.93 -17.91 -5.81
C LYS A 47 6.45 -19.36 -5.74
N GLU A 48 7.03 -20.15 -4.84
CA GLU A 48 6.69 -21.57 -4.65
C GLU A 48 5.51 -21.79 -3.69
N GLY A 49 4.92 -20.72 -3.15
CA GLY A 49 3.76 -20.80 -2.26
C GLY A 49 4.08 -21.30 -0.85
N VAL A 50 5.35 -21.36 -0.46
CA VAL A 50 5.80 -21.58 0.92
C VAL A 50 5.32 -20.42 1.82
N VAL A 51 5.26 -19.21 1.26
CA VAL A 51 4.71 -18.02 1.92
C VAL A 51 3.56 -17.48 1.08
N LYS A 52 2.42 -17.24 1.73
CA LYS A 52 1.26 -16.56 1.14
C LYS A 52 1.02 -15.26 1.91
N ILE A 53 1.08 -14.14 1.20
CA ILE A 53 0.82 -12.81 1.77
C ILE A 53 -0.62 -12.46 1.41
N SER A 54 -1.44 -12.21 2.43
CA SER A 54 -2.80 -11.70 2.26
C SER A 54 -2.86 -10.29 2.80
N VAL A 55 -3.37 -9.36 2.00
CA VAL A 55 -3.63 -7.99 2.41
C VAL A 55 -5.12 -7.87 2.63
N VAL A 56 -5.52 -7.63 3.88
CA VAL A 56 -6.92 -7.38 4.23
C VAL A 56 -7.22 -5.92 3.97
N GLN A 57 -8.08 -5.66 2.99
CA GLN A 57 -8.56 -4.32 2.66
C GLN A 57 -9.76 -3.99 3.55
N PRO A 58 -9.72 -2.91 4.35
CA PRO A 58 -10.89 -2.39 5.04
C PRO A 58 -12.01 -2.02 4.05
N SER A 59 -13.26 -2.21 4.44
CA SER A 59 -14.44 -2.02 3.57
C SER A 59 -14.64 -0.58 3.10
N ASN A 60 -14.05 0.39 3.79
CA ASN A 60 -14.14 1.82 3.49
C ASN A 60 -12.99 2.35 2.63
N ILE A 61 -12.09 1.48 2.14
CA ILE A 61 -10.99 1.87 1.25
C ILE A 61 -11.26 1.27 -0.12
N PHE A 62 -11.34 2.13 -1.15
CA PHE A 62 -11.66 1.70 -2.51
C PHE A 62 -10.46 1.86 -3.47
N LEU A 63 -9.32 1.25 -3.13
CA LEU A 63 -8.06 1.35 -3.91
C LEU A 63 -8.24 1.10 -5.41
N LYS A 64 -9.10 0.14 -5.78
CA LYS A 64 -9.38 -0.16 -7.20
C LYS A 64 -10.11 0.98 -7.90
N LEU A 65 -11.05 1.62 -7.21
CA LEU A 65 -11.81 2.74 -7.75
C LEU A 65 -10.96 4.00 -7.82
N GLU A 66 -10.18 4.28 -6.77
CA GLU A 66 -9.20 5.38 -6.71
C GLU A 66 -8.24 5.29 -7.89
N LYS A 67 -7.61 4.12 -8.09
CA LYS A 67 -6.70 3.91 -9.22
C LYS A 67 -7.40 4.04 -10.57
N GLY A 68 -8.65 3.57 -10.69
CA GLY A 68 -9.44 3.72 -11.90
C GLY A 68 -9.74 5.19 -12.24
N LEU A 69 -9.93 6.04 -11.22
CA LEU A 69 -10.10 7.49 -11.39
C LEU A 69 -8.77 8.15 -11.78
N GLU A 70 -7.67 7.77 -11.15
CA GLU A 70 -6.33 8.25 -11.48
C GLU A 70 -5.98 7.96 -12.95
N ASP A 71 -6.14 6.71 -13.38
CA ASP A 71 -5.80 6.28 -14.74
C ASP A 71 -6.73 6.94 -15.78
N ARG A 72 -8.04 7.07 -15.48
CA ARG A 72 -9.02 7.63 -16.42
C ARG A 72 -8.89 9.15 -16.59
N TYR A 73 -8.62 9.85 -15.50
CA TYR A 73 -8.63 11.33 -15.48
C TYR A 73 -7.22 11.93 -15.38
N GLY A 74 -6.17 11.10 -15.36
CA GLY A 74 -4.78 11.56 -15.25
C GLY A 74 -4.47 12.22 -13.90
N LEU A 75 -5.17 11.82 -12.84
CA LEU A 75 -4.99 12.42 -11.52
C LEU A 75 -3.70 11.88 -10.88
N LYS A 76 -3.00 12.74 -10.14
CA LYS A 76 -1.85 12.32 -9.33
C LYS A 76 -2.24 11.42 -8.17
N GLN A 77 -3.42 11.66 -7.61
CA GLN A 77 -3.98 10.90 -6.51
C GLN A 77 -5.51 11.08 -6.48
N ALA A 78 -6.25 9.99 -6.29
CA ALA A 78 -7.67 10.03 -5.99
C ALA A 78 -7.94 9.32 -4.65
N VAL A 79 -8.87 9.83 -3.87
CA VAL A 79 -9.32 9.20 -2.62
C VAL A 79 -10.83 9.09 -2.66
N VAL A 80 -11.35 7.89 -2.43
CA VAL A 80 -12.78 7.64 -2.38
C VAL A 80 -13.16 7.38 -0.94
N VAL A 81 -14.14 8.13 -0.46
CA VAL A 81 -14.69 7.98 0.89
C VAL A 81 -16.16 7.62 0.77
N ASP A 82 -16.58 6.62 1.54
CA ASP A 82 -17.99 6.29 1.69
C ASP A 82 -18.66 7.33 2.59
N THR A 83 -19.82 7.84 2.18
CA THR A 83 -20.58 8.85 2.94
C THR A 83 -22.01 8.36 3.13
N GLU A 84 -22.51 8.33 4.36
CA GLU A 84 -23.92 8.10 4.63
C GLU A 84 -24.77 9.28 4.12
N GLU A 85 -26.02 9.00 3.70
CA GLU A 85 -26.94 9.89 2.95
C GLU A 85 -27.25 11.27 3.58
N GLU A 86 -26.84 11.53 4.82
CA GLU A 86 -26.99 12.84 5.50
C GLU A 86 -25.64 13.56 5.74
N ALA A 87 -24.67 13.37 4.84
CA ALA A 87 -23.44 14.15 4.85
C ALA A 87 -23.67 15.54 4.25
N SER A 88 -24.17 16.48 5.05
CA SER A 88 -24.13 17.91 4.71
C SER A 88 -22.69 18.35 4.37
N ASP A 89 -22.51 19.37 3.52
CA ASP A 89 -21.20 19.92 3.04
C ASP A 89 -20.10 20.10 4.11
N HIS A 90 -20.49 20.16 5.38
CA HIS A 90 -19.65 20.32 6.56
C HIS A 90 -18.98 19.00 7.02
N THR A 91 -19.52 17.83 6.68
CA THR A 91 -19.00 16.52 7.10
C THR A 91 -17.77 16.10 6.28
N ILE A 92 -17.67 16.56 5.02
CA ILE A 92 -16.52 16.30 4.12
C ILE A 92 -15.22 16.96 4.64
N LYS A 93 -15.31 18.02 5.46
CA LYS A 93 -14.13 18.66 6.09
C LYS A 93 -13.47 17.81 7.19
N ARG A 94 -14.08 16.69 7.58
CA ARG A 94 -13.64 15.85 8.70
C ARG A 94 -12.77 14.67 8.26
N GLY A 95 -12.45 14.57 6.97
CA GLY A 95 -11.27 13.85 6.49
C GLY A 95 -10.02 14.68 6.74
N ASP A 96 -9.62 14.83 8.01
CA ASP A 96 -8.48 15.60 8.52
C ASP A 96 -7.13 14.96 8.10
N TRP A 97 -6.95 14.70 6.81
CA TRP A 97 -5.80 14.02 6.19
C TRP A 97 -4.53 14.87 6.12
N LEU A 98 -4.40 15.94 6.92
CA LEU A 98 -3.21 16.81 6.87
C LEU A 98 -2.74 17.43 8.19
N ARG A 99 -3.16 16.96 9.38
CA ARG A 99 -2.74 17.64 10.64
C ARG A 99 -1.42 17.23 11.27
N ARG A 100 -0.79 16.10 10.89
CA ARG A 100 0.47 15.67 11.54
C ARG A 100 1.46 14.94 10.62
N ARG A 101 1.92 15.60 9.55
CA ARG A 101 3.22 15.25 8.98
C ARG A 101 4.04 16.53 8.77
N PRO A 102 5.13 16.75 9.53
CA PRO A 102 6.01 17.87 9.27
C PRO A 102 6.76 17.57 7.97
N LEU A 103 6.37 18.22 6.88
CA LEU A 103 7.23 18.30 5.71
C LEU A 103 8.37 19.25 6.08
N SER A 104 9.57 18.70 6.25
CA SER A 104 10.79 19.48 6.24
C SER A 104 10.90 20.16 4.87
N GLY A 105 10.40 21.38 4.75
CA GLY A 105 10.39 22.11 3.49
C GLY A 105 9.63 23.43 3.61
N ASN A 106 10.37 24.51 3.40
CA ASN A 106 9.99 25.92 3.50
C ASN A 106 8.54 26.24 3.00
N PRO A 107 7.66 26.82 3.85
CA PRO A 107 6.25 27.07 3.53
C PRO A 107 5.98 28.27 2.60
N ALA A 108 7.00 28.97 2.11
CA ALA A 108 6.83 30.18 1.30
C ALA A 108 6.60 29.95 -0.21
N ALA A 109 6.67 28.70 -0.71
CA ALA A 109 6.70 28.42 -2.16
C ALA A 109 5.38 27.91 -2.77
N ALA A 110 4.36 27.55 -1.98
CA ALA A 110 3.12 27.00 -2.51
C ALA A 110 2.15 28.12 -2.93
N LYS A 111 2.22 28.53 -4.21
CA LYS A 111 1.26 29.45 -4.84
C LYS A 111 -0.17 28.93 -4.71
N ARG A 112 -1.08 29.89 -4.49
CA ARG A 112 -2.51 29.82 -4.11
C ARG A 112 -3.46 29.16 -5.13
N SER A 113 -3.03 28.22 -5.96
CA SER A 113 -3.77 27.82 -7.16
C SER A 113 -3.86 26.33 -7.43
N ASP A 114 -3.85 25.46 -6.39
CA ASP A 114 -3.71 24.01 -6.64
C ASP A 114 -4.53 23.07 -5.72
N TRP A 115 -5.64 23.52 -5.14
CA TRP A 115 -6.46 22.67 -4.25
C TRP A 115 -7.97 22.68 -4.53
N ARG A 116 -8.35 22.83 -5.80
CA ARG A 116 -9.74 22.62 -6.22
C ARG A 116 -9.80 21.39 -7.10
N LEU A 117 -10.51 20.37 -6.60
CA LEU A 117 -11.34 19.35 -7.29
C LEU A 117 -11.62 18.29 -6.20
N LEU A 118 -12.74 18.29 -5.46
CA LEU A 118 -14.16 18.31 -5.85
C LEU A 118 -14.47 17.17 -6.83
N VAL A 119 -14.93 16.04 -6.29
CA VAL A 119 -15.62 14.98 -7.05
C VAL A 119 -17.07 15.42 -7.18
N GLU A 120 -17.40 16.04 -8.31
CA GLU A 120 -18.77 16.40 -8.70
C GLU A 120 -19.26 15.31 -9.67
N LEU A 121 -20.15 14.43 -9.18
CA LEU A 121 -20.84 13.43 -10.00
C LEU A 121 -21.86 14.14 -10.89
N ASN A 122 -21.45 14.43 -12.12
CA ASN A 122 -22.34 14.98 -13.14
C ASN A 122 -23.32 13.88 -13.62
N HIS A 123 -24.50 13.80 -13.02
CA HIS A 123 -25.67 13.19 -13.66
C HIS A 123 -26.21 14.18 -14.69
N SER A 124 -25.73 14.09 -15.93
CA SER A 124 -26.49 14.65 -17.05
C SER A 124 -26.14 13.99 -18.38
N ARG A 125 -27.06 13.14 -18.83
CA ARG A 125 -27.61 12.93 -20.19
C ARG A 125 -28.17 11.51 -20.21
N ASP A 126 -29.45 11.31 -20.47
CA ASP A 126 -30.03 11.61 -21.78
C ASP A 126 -31.55 11.82 -21.68
N GLY A 127 -32.05 12.71 -22.53
CA GLY A 127 -33.48 12.92 -22.71
C GLY A 127 -34.06 11.87 -23.65
N ARG A 128 -35.11 11.19 -23.20
CA ARG A 128 -36.36 11.01 -23.95
C ARG A 128 -37.46 10.52 -23.02
#